data_AF-A0A4Y7TKH0-F1
#
_entry.id   AF-A0A4Y7TKH0-F1
#
_cell.length_a   1.000
_cell.length_b   1.000
_cell.length_c   1.000
_cell.angle_alpha   90.00
_cell.angle_beta   90.00
_cell.angle_gamma   90.00
#
_symmetry.space_group_name_H-M   'P 1'
#
loop_
_entity.id
_entity.type
_entity.pdbx_description
1 polymer ?
#
loop_
_entity_poly.entity_id
_entity_poly.type
_entity_poly.pdbx_seq_one_letter_code
_entity_poly.pdbx_strand_id
1 'polypeptide(L)'
;MPAQKGQGRNQHLPNHAAAPLDAELELGIARLFYQGKTDNQILDELRDGTYFDTTQYGIGKTRLREYKVTIGCLGARKEGLEVEDIREKMVLLREMYPWSGAREMVDLYLSEEKKKVRRGIVYKYFHQYEPELLEQRKGVVFKKKSWISGGVGHFWALDQHDKWKYKHGLCLHIGVEPFSGLILWL
;
A
#
# COMPACT_ATOMS: atom_id res chain seq x y z
N MET A 1 20.16 -5.28 -20.85
CA MET A 1 19.49 -6.60 -20.80
C MET A 1 18.00 -6.36 -20.86
N PRO A 2 17.29 -6.72 -21.94
CA PRO A 2 15.85 -6.46 -22.05
C PRO A 2 15.08 -7.45 -21.15
N ALA A 3 14.14 -6.94 -20.36
CA ALA A 3 13.23 -7.75 -19.56
C ALA A 3 12.39 -8.63 -20.51
N GLN A 4 12.46 -9.95 -20.33
CA GLN A 4 11.64 -10.89 -21.08
C GLN A 4 10.17 -10.66 -20.70
N LYS A 5 9.38 -10.22 -21.70
CA LYS A 5 7.93 -10.08 -21.59
C LYS A 5 7.31 -11.46 -21.37
N GLY A 6 6.72 -11.65 -20.18
CA GLY A 6 5.56 -12.50 -19.89
C GLY A 6 5.57 -13.89 -20.51
N GLN A 7 6.23 -14.84 -19.85
CA GLN A 7 5.94 -16.25 -20.05
C GLN A 7 4.45 -16.50 -19.81
N GLY A 8 3.83 -17.29 -20.69
CA GLY A 8 2.42 -17.64 -20.61
C GLY A 8 2.07 -18.22 -19.25
N ARG A 9 0.83 -18.01 -18.80
CA ARG A 9 0.38 -18.53 -17.51
C ARG A 9 0.52 -20.06 -17.50
N ASN A 10 1.39 -20.61 -16.65
CA ASN A 10 1.64 -22.04 -16.42
C ASN A 10 0.45 -22.78 -15.77
N GLN A 11 -0.79 -22.45 -16.18
CA GLN A 11 -2.04 -23.02 -15.69
C GLN A 11 -2.26 -24.47 -16.17
N HIS A 12 -1.54 -24.89 -17.22
CA HIS A 12 -1.62 -26.23 -17.80
C HIS A 12 -0.67 -27.22 -17.13
N LEU A 13 0.33 -26.74 -16.39
CA LEU A 13 1.28 -27.58 -15.67
C LEU A 13 0.63 -28.14 -14.39
N PRO A 14 1.02 -29.36 -13.97
CA PRO A 14 0.55 -29.90 -12.71
C PRO A 14 0.93 -28.92 -11.60
N ASN A 15 -0.05 -28.60 -10.76
CA ASN A 15 0.22 -27.78 -9.59
C ASN A 15 1.24 -28.53 -8.71
N HIS A 16 2.29 -27.84 -8.23
CA HIS A 16 3.32 -28.40 -7.35
C HIS A 16 2.68 -29.33 -6.30
N ALA A 17 2.88 -30.64 -6.44
CA ALA A 17 2.10 -31.67 -5.74
C ALA A 17 2.21 -31.54 -4.21
N ALA A 18 1.25 -32.13 -3.49
CA ALA A 18 1.15 -32.16 -2.03
C ALA A 18 2.24 -33.02 -1.33
N ALA A 19 3.47 -32.98 -1.85
CA ALA A 19 4.67 -33.31 -1.09
C ALA A 19 4.92 -32.17 -0.07
N PRO A 20 5.63 -32.41 1.06
CA PRO A 20 5.88 -31.35 2.04
C PRO A 20 6.37 -30.12 1.31
N LEU A 21 5.79 -28.96 1.64
CA LEU A 21 6.19 -27.69 1.04
C LEU A 21 7.71 -27.63 1.04
N ASP A 22 8.29 -27.41 -0.13
CA ASP A 22 9.73 -27.23 -0.22
C ASP A 22 10.10 -26.03 0.67
N ALA A 23 11.10 -26.22 1.55
CA ALA A 23 11.47 -25.20 2.54
C ALA A 23 11.85 -23.87 1.85
N GLU A 24 12.37 -23.95 0.63
CA GLU A 24 12.68 -22.79 -0.20
C GLU A 24 11.43 -22.02 -0.65
N LEU A 25 10.35 -22.74 -0.99
CA LEU A 25 9.08 -22.15 -1.38
C LEU A 25 8.38 -21.50 -0.17
N GLU A 26 8.44 -22.13 1.01
CA GLU A 26 7.93 -21.54 2.26
C GLU A 26 8.62 -20.23 2.58
N LEU A 27 9.96 -20.25 2.55
CA LEU A 27 10.78 -19.09 2.83
C LEU A 27 10.53 -17.97 1.82
N GLY A 28 10.36 -18.32 0.55
CA GLY A 28 9.95 -17.39 -0.50
C GLY A 28 8.61 -16.73 -0.21
N ILE A 29 7.56 -17.52 0.05
CA ILE A 29 6.21 -17.02 0.36
C ILE A 29 6.24 -16.12 1.60
N ALA A 30 6.87 -16.57 2.68
CA ALA A 30 6.94 -15.82 3.94
C ALA A 30 7.69 -14.49 3.76
N ARG A 31 8.84 -14.52 3.09
CA ARG A 31 9.63 -13.30 2.80
C ARG A 31 8.82 -12.28 2.02
N LEU A 32 8.19 -12.70 0.93
CA LEU A 32 7.39 -11.80 0.08
C LEU A 32 6.14 -11.30 0.82
N PHE A 33 5.55 -12.13 1.68
CA PHE A 33 4.43 -11.74 2.53
C PHE A 33 4.83 -10.66 3.54
N TYR A 34 5.97 -10.79 4.21
CA TYR A 34 6.48 -9.81 5.18
C TYR A 34 6.95 -8.50 4.54
N GLN A 35 7.20 -8.49 3.23
CA GLN A 35 7.39 -7.28 2.44
C GLN A 35 6.07 -6.55 2.12
N GLY A 36 4.92 -7.04 2.61
CA GLY A 36 3.62 -6.40 2.39
C GLY A 36 2.96 -6.73 1.05
N LYS A 37 3.55 -7.62 0.24
CA LYS A 37 3.05 -7.92 -1.11
C LYS A 37 1.66 -8.56 -1.10
N THR A 38 0.92 -8.28 -2.17
CA THR A 38 -0.41 -8.87 -2.41
C THR A 38 -0.27 -10.28 -2.97
N ASP A 39 -1.32 -11.10 -2.86
CA ASP A 39 -1.31 -12.47 -3.39
C ASP A 39 -0.92 -12.51 -4.89
N ASN A 40 -1.34 -11.53 -5.68
CA ASN A 40 -1.00 -11.49 -7.11
C ASN A 40 0.50 -11.17 -7.31
N GLN A 41 1.03 -10.17 -6.59
CA GLN A 41 2.45 -9.83 -6.67
C GLN A 41 3.34 -10.98 -6.17
N ILE A 42 2.92 -11.67 -5.11
CA ILE A 42 3.63 -12.86 -4.63
C ILE A 42 3.65 -13.91 -5.73
N LEU A 43 2.55 -14.19 -6.43
CA LEU A 43 2.54 -15.16 -7.53
C LEU A 43 3.44 -14.74 -8.69
N ASP A 44 3.40 -13.47 -9.08
CA ASP A 44 4.19 -12.96 -10.19
C ASP A 44 5.69 -13.09 -9.86
N GLU A 45 6.11 -12.70 -8.65
CA GLU A 45 7.51 -12.81 -8.23
C GLU A 45 7.96 -14.23 -7.92
N LEU A 46 7.07 -15.09 -7.44
CA LEU A 46 7.37 -16.51 -7.27
C LEU A 46 7.61 -17.19 -8.64
N ARG A 47 6.99 -16.71 -9.71
CA ARG A 47 7.20 -17.21 -11.08
C ARG A 47 8.48 -16.67 -11.71
N ASP A 48 8.79 -15.40 -11.43
CA ASP A 48 10.00 -14.76 -11.94
C ASP A 48 11.24 -15.17 -11.14
N GLY A 49 11.07 -15.62 -9.89
CA GLY A 49 12.14 -15.98 -8.97
C GLY A 49 12.58 -17.45 -9.05
N THR A 50 13.75 -17.74 -8.47
CA THR A 50 14.33 -19.09 -8.36
C THR A 50 13.83 -19.85 -7.13
N TYR A 51 12.55 -19.74 -6.79
CA TYR A 51 11.98 -20.38 -5.58
C TYR A 51 11.49 -21.81 -5.81
N PHE A 52 11.17 -22.16 -7.06
CA PHE A 52 10.80 -23.52 -7.47
C PHE A 52 10.92 -23.63 -8.99
N ASP A 53 10.97 -24.87 -9.50
CA ASP A 53 11.04 -25.10 -10.94
C ASP A 53 9.68 -24.82 -11.62
N THR A 54 9.60 -23.65 -12.27
CA THR A 54 8.42 -23.19 -13.00
C THR A 54 8.20 -23.92 -14.33
N THR A 55 9.18 -24.67 -14.82
CA THR A 55 9.05 -25.50 -16.04
C THR A 55 8.32 -26.81 -15.74
N GLN A 56 8.50 -27.33 -14.52
CA GLN A 56 7.88 -28.58 -14.07
C GLN A 56 6.55 -28.33 -13.35
N TYR A 57 6.44 -27.25 -12.57
CA TYR A 57 5.31 -27.02 -11.68
C TYR A 57 4.65 -25.65 -11.87
N GLY A 58 3.34 -25.61 -11.68
CA GLY A 58 2.57 -24.37 -11.56
C GLY A 58 2.18 -24.06 -10.11
N ILE A 59 2.01 -22.78 -9.80
CA ILE A 59 1.31 -22.34 -8.59
C ILE A 59 0.16 -21.38 -8.93
N GLY A 60 -1.04 -21.80 -8.51
CA GLY A 60 -2.26 -21.02 -8.61
C GLY A 60 -2.57 -20.26 -7.32
N LYS A 61 -3.42 -19.23 -7.43
CA LYS A 61 -3.82 -18.38 -6.31
C LYS A 61 -4.51 -19.14 -5.17
N THR A 62 -5.31 -20.16 -5.50
CA THR A 62 -6.00 -20.98 -4.49
C THR A 62 -5.00 -21.74 -3.63
N ARG A 63 -4.03 -22.43 -4.24
CA ARG A 63 -2.96 -23.13 -3.51
C ARG A 63 -2.05 -22.19 -2.72
N LEU A 64 -1.68 -21.04 -3.28
CA LEU A 64 -0.91 -20.04 -2.52
C LEU A 64 -1.64 -19.65 -1.22
N ARG A 65 -2.97 -19.52 -1.26
CA ARG A 65 -3.77 -19.22 -0.06
C ARG A 65 -3.81 -20.37 0.93
N GLU A 66 -3.83 -21.62 0.46
CA GLU A 66 -3.74 -22.81 1.32
C GLU A 66 -2.36 -22.87 2.00
N TYR A 67 -1.28 -22.76 1.23
CA TYR A 67 0.08 -22.72 1.75
C TYR A 67 0.30 -21.60 2.75
N LYS A 68 -0.22 -20.40 2.48
CA LYS A 68 -0.15 -19.29 3.45
C LYS A 68 -0.87 -19.59 4.76
N VAL A 69 -1.94 -20.38 4.75
CA VAL A 69 -2.61 -20.81 5.99
C VAL A 69 -1.72 -21.80 6.74
N THR A 70 -1.12 -22.77 6.04
CA THR A 70 -0.21 -23.75 6.64
C THR A 70 1.02 -23.09 7.28
N ILE A 71 1.62 -22.09 6.62
CA ILE A 71 2.79 -21.34 7.12
C ILE A 71 2.40 -20.30 8.20
N GLY A 72 1.11 -20.02 8.39
CA GLY A 72 0.64 -18.97 9.31
C GLY A 72 0.73 -17.54 8.77
N CYS A 73 1.00 -17.35 7.48
CA CYS A 73 0.98 -16.05 6.80
C CYS A 73 -0.45 -15.59 6.47
N LEU A 74 -1.26 -15.35 7.50
CA LEU A 74 -2.68 -15.06 7.35
C LEU A 74 -2.93 -13.62 6.91
N GLY A 75 -3.99 -13.43 6.11
CA GLY A 75 -4.45 -12.08 5.78
C GLY A 75 -5.11 -11.41 6.99
N ALA A 76 -5.06 -10.08 7.05
CA ALA A 76 -5.63 -9.29 8.16
C ALA A 76 -7.10 -9.57 8.48
N ARG A 77 -7.86 -10.15 7.55
CA ARG A 77 -9.23 -10.58 7.84
C ARG A 77 -9.32 -11.86 8.65
N LYS A 78 -8.44 -12.83 8.35
CA LYS A 78 -8.39 -14.15 8.98
C LYS A 78 -7.70 -14.11 10.34
N GLU A 79 -6.74 -13.20 10.53
CA GLU A 79 -6.08 -12.97 11.82
C GLU A 79 -7.05 -12.58 12.94
N GLY A 80 -8.11 -11.83 12.62
CA GLY A 80 -9.16 -11.50 13.59
C GLY A 80 -8.72 -10.61 14.76
N LEU A 81 -7.57 -9.95 14.65
CA LEU A 81 -7.02 -9.07 15.69
C LEU A 81 -8.00 -7.95 16.07
N GLU A 82 -8.07 -7.67 17.35
CA GLU A 82 -8.76 -6.52 17.93
C GLU A 82 -7.77 -5.46 18.43
N VAL A 83 -8.29 -4.34 18.94
CA VAL A 83 -7.47 -3.19 19.37
C VAL A 83 -6.56 -3.56 20.54
N GLU A 84 -7.04 -4.37 21.47
CA GLU A 84 -6.24 -4.77 22.64
C GLU A 84 -5.08 -5.70 22.26
N ASP A 85 -5.26 -6.57 21.26
CA ASP A 85 -4.22 -7.51 20.82
C ASP A 85 -3.00 -6.80 20.22
N ILE A 86 -3.21 -5.62 19.62
CA ILE A 86 -2.13 -4.84 18.99
C ILE A 86 -1.50 -3.83 19.95
N ARG A 87 -2.14 -3.59 21.11
CA ARG A 87 -1.85 -2.43 21.96
C ARG A 87 -0.42 -2.40 22.47
N GLU A 88 0.06 -3.51 23.02
CA GLU A 88 1.41 -3.60 23.59
C GLU A 88 2.47 -3.20 22.56
N LYS A 89 2.39 -3.79 21.37
CA LYS A 89 3.33 -3.47 20.30
C LYS A 89 3.15 -2.06 19.75
N MET A 90 1.91 -1.58 19.66
CA MET A 90 1.63 -0.22 19.20
C MET A 90 2.30 0.83 20.09
N VAL A 91 2.35 0.62 21.41
CA VAL A 91 3.07 1.51 22.34
C VAL A 91 4.55 1.57 21.98
N LEU A 92 5.20 0.41 21.82
CA LEU A 92 6.63 0.35 21.45
C LEU A 92 6.91 0.99 20.08
N LEU A 93 6.05 0.72 19.09
CA LEU A 93 6.18 1.32 17.77
C LEU A 93 5.98 2.84 17.81
N ARG A 94 5.14 3.34 18.73
CA ARG A 94 4.89 4.78 18.90
C ARG A 94 6.03 5.50 19.59
N GLU A 95 6.74 4.85 20.51
CA GLU A 95 7.97 5.38 21.09
C GLU A 95 9.04 5.57 20.01
N MET A 96 9.19 4.59 19.11
CA MET A 96 10.17 4.68 18.01
C MET A 96 9.73 5.61 16.87
N TYR A 97 8.43 5.62 16.54
CA TYR A 97 7.87 6.31 15.39
C TYR A 97 6.65 7.18 15.76
N PRO A 98 6.84 8.27 16.53
CA PRO A 98 5.74 9.05 17.10
C PRO A 98 4.84 9.71 16.05
N TRP A 99 5.41 10.08 14.89
CA TRP A 99 4.69 10.79 13.83
C TRP A 99 4.08 9.90 12.74
N SER A 100 4.27 8.59 12.80
CA SER A 100 3.79 7.66 11.77
C SER A 100 2.26 7.66 11.62
N GLY A 101 1.79 7.67 10.37
CA GLY A 101 0.39 7.57 10.00
C GLY A 101 -0.19 6.17 10.21
N ALA A 102 -1.51 6.03 10.05
CA ALA A 102 -2.16 4.72 10.18
C ALA A 102 -1.68 3.71 9.13
N ARG A 103 -1.20 4.19 7.97
CA ARG A 103 -0.66 3.33 6.92
C ARG A 103 0.72 2.83 7.30
N GLU A 104 1.60 3.74 7.68
CA GLU A 104 2.97 3.45 8.10
C GLU A 104 2.97 2.53 9.32
N MET A 105 2.08 2.74 10.28
CA MET A 105 1.95 1.86 11.44
C MET A 105 1.50 0.44 11.08
N VAL A 106 0.65 0.26 10.06
CA VAL A 106 0.29 -1.09 9.57
C VAL A 106 1.50 -1.78 8.96
N ASP A 107 2.28 -1.06 8.16
CA ASP A 107 3.47 -1.60 7.50
C ASP A 107 4.56 -1.95 8.53
N LEU A 108 4.79 -1.09 9.52
CA LEU A 108 5.70 -1.33 10.65
C LEU A 108 5.26 -2.49 11.52
N TYR A 109 3.96 -2.60 11.81
CA TYR A 109 3.44 -3.73 12.57
C TYR A 109 3.68 -5.05 11.82
N LEU A 110 3.50 -5.07 10.50
CA LEU A 110 3.81 -6.24 9.69
C LEU A 110 5.30 -6.58 9.68
N SER A 111 6.18 -5.58 9.61
CA SER A 111 7.63 -5.83 9.59
C SER A 111 8.12 -6.39 10.92
N GLU A 112 7.59 -5.91 12.04
CA GLU A 112 8.02 -6.30 13.38
C GLU A 112 7.32 -7.58 13.89
N GLU A 113 5.99 -7.63 13.85
CA GLU A 113 5.20 -8.74 14.42
C GLU A 113 4.89 -9.85 13.41
N LYS A 114 5.25 -9.66 12.15
CA LYS A 114 4.98 -10.64 11.06
C LYS A 114 3.49 -10.94 10.85
N LYS A 115 2.60 -10.13 11.41
CA LYS A 115 1.13 -10.25 11.31
C LYS A 115 0.55 -9.06 10.56
N LYS A 116 -0.48 -9.31 9.74
CA LYS A 116 -1.19 -8.24 9.03
C LYS A 116 -2.33 -7.69 9.90
N VAL A 117 -2.27 -6.40 10.22
CA VAL A 117 -3.35 -5.69 10.92
C VAL A 117 -4.21 -4.93 9.91
N ARG A 118 -5.53 -4.86 10.15
CA ARG A 118 -6.41 -4.02 9.34
C ARG A 118 -6.19 -2.56 9.75
N ARG A 119 -6.03 -1.68 8.76
CA ARG A 119 -5.93 -0.22 8.99
C ARG A 119 -7.06 0.34 9.86
N GLY A 120 -8.28 -0.22 9.76
CA GLY A 120 -9.40 0.18 10.60
C GLY A 120 -9.19 -0.08 12.10
N ILE A 121 -8.47 -1.14 12.48
CA ILE A 121 -8.14 -1.43 13.89
C ILE A 121 -7.13 -0.40 14.40
N VAL A 122 -6.10 -0.09 13.61
CA VAL A 122 -5.14 0.98 13.95
C VAL A 122 -5.84 2.33 14.11
N TYR A 123 -6.83 2.65 13.26
CA TYR A 123 -7.65 3.85 13.47
C TYR A 123 -8.46 3.82 14.75
N LYS A 124 -9.10 2.69 15.08
CA LYS A 124 -9.80 2.54 16.36
C LYS A 124 -8.84 2.75 17.54
N TYR A 125 -7.64 2.17 17.48
CA TYR A 125 -6.59 2.38 18.46
C TYR A 125 -6.25 3.87 18.60
N PHE A 126 -5.97 4.59 17.50
CA PHE A 126 -5.68 6.02 17.55
C PHE A 126 -6.84 6.84 18.12
N HIS A 127 -8.08 6.52 17.77
CA HIS A 127 -9.24 7.21 18.33
C HIS A 127 -9.43 6.97 19.83
N GLN A 128 -9.06 5.77 20.30
CA GLN A 128 -9.24 5.37 21.70
C GLN A 128 -8.12 5.87 22.61
N TYR A 129 -6.86 5.86 22.15
CA TYR A 129 -5.70 6.15 22.99
C TYR A 129 -4.92 7.41 22.60
N GLU A 130 -5.08 7.92 21.38
CA GLU A 130 -4.32 9.07 20.86
C GLU A 130 -5.22 10.12 20.16
N PRO A 131 -6.40 10.48 20.71
CA PRO A 131 -7.33 11.38 20.05
C PRO A 131 -6.70 12.76 19.78
N GLU A 132 -5.87 13.26 20.69
CA GLU A 132 -5.18 14.55 20.54
C GLU A 132 -4.22 14.57 19.35
N LEU A 133 -3.49 13.48 19.09
CA LEU A 133 -2.57 13.39 17.95
C LEU A 133 -3.35 13.36 16.62
N LEU A 134 -4.53 12.73 16.60
CA LEU A 134 -5.41 12.76 15.43
C LEU A 134 -5.92 14.18 15.16
N GLU A 135 -6.30 14.92 16.20
CA GLU A 135 -6.73 16.32 16.07
C GLU A 135 -5.61 17.22 15.57
N GLN A 136 -4.39 17.07 16.10
CA GLN A 136 -3.22 17.81 15.63
C GLN A 136 -2.94 17.55 14.14
N ARG A 137 -3.12 16.32 13.66
CA ARG A 137 -2.97 15.98 12.23
C ARG A 137 -4.06 16.58 11.36
N LYS A 138 -5.30 16.69 11.87
CA LYS A 138 -6.37 17.44 11.22
C LYS A 138 -6.10 18.95 11.20
N GLY A 139 -5.14 19.42 11.99
CA GLY A 139 -4.69 20.81 12.09
C GLY A 139 -4.13 21.42 10.79
N VAL A 140 -3.93 20.64 9.72
CA VAL A 140 -3.78 21.19 8.36
C VAL A 140 -5.16 21.60 7.83
N VAL A 141 -5.85 22.47 8.57
CA VAL A 141 -7.03 23.16 8.10
C VAL A 141 -6.58 24.01 6.92
N PHE A 142 -7.27 23.90 5.79
CA PHE A 142 -7.10 24.85 4.69
C PHE A 142 -7.31 26.26 5.23
N LYS A 143 -6.22 26.98 5.50
CA LYS A 143 -6.29 28.39 5.88
C LYS A 143 -6.82 29.13 4.68
N LYS A 144 -8.09 29.55 4.74
CA LYS A 144 -8.69 30.42 3.72
C LYS A 144 -7.84 31.69 3.65
N LYS A 145 -7.01 31.79 2.61
CA LYS A 145 -6.30 33.03 2.29
C LYS A 145 -7.27 33.90 1.51
N SER A 146 -7.66 35.02 2.09
CA SER A 146 -8.35 36.08 1.37
C SER A 146 -7.30 36.88 0.61
N TRP A 147 -7.53 37.08 -0.68
CA TRP A 147 -6.67 37.89 -1.53
C TRP A 147 -7.33 39.26 -1.69
N ILE A 148 -6.56 40.32 -1.53
CA ILE A 148 -7.00 41.70 -1.83
C ILE A 148 -6.30 42.09 -3.12
N SER A 149 -7.07 42.60 -4.09
CA SER A 149 -6.57 43.08 -5.37
C SER A 149 -6.91 44.55 -5.56
N GLY A 150 -6.07 45.27 -6.30
CA GLY A 150 -6.39 46.60 -6.83
C GLY A 150 -7.35 46.60 -8.03
N GLY A 151 -7.69 45.43 -8.58
CA GLY A 151 -8.60 45.29 -9.72
C GLY A 151 -8.36 44.02 -10.54
N VAL A 152 -9.06 43.89 -11.66
CA VAL A 152 -8.85 42.77 -12.61
C VAL A 152 -7.44 42.87 -13.19
N GLY A 153 -6.71 41.76 -13.19
CA GLY A 153 -5.35 41.67 -13.75
C GLY A 153 -4.21 42.09 -12.82
N HIS A 154 -4.49 42.37 -11.54
CA HIS A 154 -3.45 42.65 -10.54
C HIS A 154 -2.57 41.42 -10.24
N PHE A 155 -3.14 40.22 -10.29
CA PHE A 155 -2.41 38.95 -10.17
C PHE A 155 -3.13 37.83 -10.92
N TRP A 156 -2.37 36.81 -11.32
CA TRP A 156 -2.89 35.62 -11.99
C TRP A 156 -2.63 34.39 -11.13
N ALA A 157 -3.63 33.51 -11.03
CA ALA A 157 -3.50 32.22 -10.41
C ALA A 157 -3.05 31.20 -11.46
N LEU A 158 -1.92 30.54 -11.18
CA LEU A 158 -1.33 29.52 -12.04
C LEU A 158 -1.54 28.18 -11.33
N ASP A 159 -2.17 27.22 -12.01
CA ASP A 159 -2.34 25.87 -11.49
C ASP A 159 -1.90 24.83 -12.51
N GLN A 160 -1.33 23.74 -12.02
CA GLN A 160 -0.86 22.64 -12.86
C GLN A 160 -1.69 21.39 -12.59
N HIS A 161 -2.33 20.87 -13.64
CA HIS A 161 -3.12 19.66 -13.56
C HIS A 161 -2.36 18.48 -14.17
N ASP A 162 -1.80 17.64 -13.31
CA ASP A 162 -0.91 16.53 -13.66
C ASP A 162 -1.60 15.17 -13.76
N LYS A 163 -2.92 15.08 -13.49
CA LYS A 163 -3.64 13.80 -13.47
C LYS A 163 -3.56 13.03 -14.81
N TRP A 164 -3.38 13.74 -15.92
CA TRP A 164 -3.28 13.13 -17.25
C TRP A 164 -1.87 12.68 -17.61
N LYS A 165 -0.86 13.06 -16.82
CA LYS A 165 0.54 12.71 -17.05
C LYS A 165 0.74 11.20 -17.12
N TYR A 166 0.18 10.46 -16.16
CA TYR A 166 0.42 9.01 -16.04
C TYR A 166 -0.33 8.17 -17.08
N LYS A 167 -1.42 8.70 -17.65
CA LYS A 167 -2.25 7.97 -18.62
C LYS A 167 -2.01 8.41 -20.06
N HIS A 168 -1.69 9.67 -20.29
CA HIS A 168 -1.63 10.30 -21.60
C HIS A 168 -0.34 11.07 -21.87
N GLY A 169 0.57 11.19 -20.90
CA GLY A 169 1.79 11.99 -21.05
C GLY A 169 1.55 13.50 -21.10
N LEU A 170 0.33 13.97 -20.81
CA LEU A 170 -0.06 15.38 -20.88
C LEU A 170 -0.10 16.01 -19.50
N CYS A 171 0.59 17.14 -19.33
CA CYS A 171 0.46 18.03 -18.18
C CYS A 171 -0.26 19.29 -18.65
N LEU A 172 -1.44 19.56 -18.10
CA LEU A 172 -2.18 20.78 -18.41
C LEU A 172 -1.77 21.87 -17.44
N HIS A 173 -1.69 23.10 -17.92
CA HIS A 173 -1.33 24.25 -17.12
C HIS A 173 -2.36 25.35 -17.36
N ILE A 174 -3.09 25.73 -16.31
CA ILE A 174 -4.14 26.73 -16.40
C ILE A 174 -3.67 28.05 -15.78
N GLY A 175 -3.88 29.14 -16.52
CA GLY A 175 -3.79 30.50 -16.00
C GLY A 175 -5.19 31.06 -15.81
N VAL A 176 -5.53 31.49 -14.60
CA VAL A 176 -6.84 32.05 -14.27
C VAL A 176 -6.67 33.44 -13.67
N GLU A 177 -7.47 34.39 -14.13
CA GLU A 177 -7.67 35.67 -13.46
C GLU A 177 -8.73 35.46 -12.35
N PRO A 178 -8.34 35.54 -11.06
CA PRO A 178 -9.17 35.03 -9.97
C PRO A 178 -10.33 35.96 -9.58
N PHE A 179 -10.34 37.22 -10.00
CA PHE A 179 -11.41 38.17 -9.68
C PHE A 179 -12.61 38.04 -10.64
N SER A 180 -12.33 37.95 -11.93
CA SER A 180 -13.30 37.75 -13.01
C SER A 180 -13.62 36.27 -13.26
N GLY A 181 -12.73 35.37 -12.84
CA GLY A 181 -12.78 33.95 -13.19
C GLY A 181 -12.39 33.68 -14.64
N LEU A 182 -11.84 34.66 -15.36
CA LEU A 182 -11.43 34.50 -16.75
C LEU A 182 -10.27 33.50 -16.84
N ILE A 183 -10.47 32.44 -17.62
CA ILE A 183 -9.38 31.55 -18.01
C ILE A 183 -8.55 32.29 -19.06
N LEU A 184 -7.31 32.62 -18.70
CA LEU A 184 -6.38 33.32 -19.58
C LEU A 184 -5.79 32.35 -20.61
N TRP A 185 -5.48 31.12 -20.17
CA TRP A 185 -5.08 30.00 -21.03
C TRP A 185 -5.25 28.65 -20.32
N LEU A 186 -5.23 27.56 -21.11
CA LEU A 186 -5.24 26.16 -20.68
C LEU A 186 -4.30 25.33 -21.55
#